data_AF-A0A4Y4XFP2-F1
#
_entry.id   AF-A0A4Y4XFP2-F1
#
_cell.length_a   1.000
_cell.length_b   1.000
_cell.length_c   1.000
_cell.angle_alpha   90.00
_cell.angle_beta   90.00
_cell.angle_gamma   90.00
#
_symmetry.space_group_name_H-M   'P 1'
#
loop_
_entity.id
_entity.type
_entity.pdbx_description
1 polymer ?
#
loop_
_entity_poly.entity_id
_entity_poly.type
_entity_poly.pdbx_seq_one_letter_code
_entity_poly.pdbx_strand_id
1 'polypeptide(L)' 'MERKRYSKRYCKYTEAKISFIDYKDLDMLKHTLSERYKIMPRR' A
#
# COMPACT_ATOMS: atom_id res chain seq x y z
N MET A 1 20.36 -9.62 1.64
CA MET A 1 20.03 -8.18 1.50
C MET A 1 19.56 -7.67 2.84
N GLU A 2 20.45 -6.98 3.53
CA GLU A 2 20.20 -6.36 4.84
C GLU A 2 18.99 -5.43 4.73
N ARG A 3 17.85 -5.82 5.34
CA ARG A 3 16.65 -4.97 5.40
C ARG A 3 17.04 -3.73 6.18
N LYS A 4 17.30 -2.62 5.48
CA LYS A 4 17.59 -1.32 6.07
C LYS A 4 16.60 -1.07 7.20
N ARG A 5 17.13 -1.02 8.41
CA ARG A 5 16.42 -0.84 9.70
C ARG A 5 15.50 0.39 9.71
N TYR A 6 15.67 1.27 8.71
CA TYR A 6 14.83 2.43 8.41
C TYR A 6 14.60 2.51 6.89
N SER A 7 13.78 1.62 6.33
CA SER A 7 13.22 1.89 5.00
C SER A 7 12.47 3.22 5.08
N LYS A 8 12.72 4.12 4.13
CA LYS A 8 12.08 5.45 4.10
C LYS A 8 10.56 5.26 4.16
N ARG A 9 9.87 6.13 4.92
CA ARG A 9 8.39 6.16 4.94
C ARG A 9 7.93 6.44 3.51
N TYR A 10 7.39 5.42 2.85
CA TYR A 10 6.87 5.50 1.50
C TYR A 10 5.39 5.16 1.52
N CYS A 11 4.60 5.96 0.81
CA CYS A 11 3.17 5.77 0.64
C CYS A 11 2.86 5.88 -0.84
N LYS A 12 2.42 4.77 -1.44
CA LYS A 12 2.09 4.68 -2.87
C LYS A 12 0.96 5.65 -3.26
N TYR A 13 -0.02 5.83 -2.39
CA TYR A 13 -1.14 6.76 -2.62
C TYR A 13 -0.70 8.21 -2.70
N THR A 14 0.22 8.61 -1.81
CA THR A 14 0.75 9.98 -1.79
C THR A 14 1.63 10.27 -2.99
N GLU A 15 2.42 9.28 -3.44
CA GLU A 15 3.20 9.40 -4.68
C GLU A 15 2.28 9.55 -5.90
N ALA A 16 1.20 8.76 -5.97
CA ALA A 16 0.18 8.86 -7.02
C ALA A 16 -0.72 10.11 -6.91
N LYS A 17 -0.50 10.98 -5.90
CA LYS A 17 -1.29 12.19 -5.61
C LYS A 17 -2.80 11.92 -5.51
N ILE A 18 -3.16 10.76 -4.97
CA ILE A 18 -4.55 10.38 -4.74
C ILE A 18 -5.04 11.12 -3.48
N SER A 19 -6.09 11.93 -3.62
CA SER A 19 -6.65 12.74 -2.53
C SER A 19 -7.74 12.01 -1.74
N PHE A 20 -8.48 11.11 -2.40
CA PHE A 20 -9.58 10.35 -1.81
C PHE A 20 -9.50 8.87 -2.19
N ILE A 21 -9.88 8.02 -1.25
CA ILE A 21 -9.92 6.57 -1.38
C ILE A 21 -11.36 6.15 -1.16
N ASP A 22 -12.00 5.59 -2.18
CA ASP A 22 -13.36 5.02 -2.09
C ASP A 22 -13.27 3.48 -2.04
N TYR A 23 -14.20 2.85 -1.32
CA TYR A 23 -14.35 1.40 -1.26
C TYR A 23 -14.83 0.80 -2.59
N LYS A 24 -15.40 1.63 -3.48
CA LYS A 24 -15.85 1.22 -4.81
C LYS A 24 -14.69 0.96 -5.78
N ASP A 25 -13.53 1.55 -5.54
CA ASP A 25 -12.35 1.41 -6.40
C ASP A 25 -11.53 0.16 -6.05
N LEU A 26 -12.08 -1.00 -6.43
CA LEU A 26 -11.51 -2.31 -6.10
C LEU A 26 -10.09 -2.51 -6.65
N ASP A 27 -9.80 -1.98 -7.85
CA ASP A 27 -8.47 -2.12 -8.46
C ASP A 27 -7.40 -1.39 -7.68
N MET A 28 -7.76 -0.26 -7.08
CA MET A 28 -6.86 0.44 -6.18
C MET A 28 -6.68 -0.36 -4.89
N LEU A 29 -7.69 -1.00 -4.32
CA LEU A 29 -7.52 -1.73 -3.06
C LEU A 29 -6.70 -3.03 -3.21
N LYS A 30 -6.74 -3.67 -4.38
CA LYS A 30 -6.02 -4.94 -4.65
C LYS A 30 -4.53 -4.88 -4.34
N HIS A 31 -3.85 -3.75 -4.57
CA HIS A 31 -2.41 -3.66 -4.32
C HIS A 31 -2.02 -3.68 -2.84
N THR A 32 -2.98 -3.45 -1.93
CA THR A 32 -2.76 -3.52 -0.48
C THR A 32 -3.07 -4.89 0.10
N LEU A 33 -3.52 -5.83 -0.73
CA LEU A 33 -3.89 -7.16 -0.31
C LEU A 33 -2.79 -8.16 -0.71
N SER A 34 -2.63 -9.18 0.13
CA SER A 34 -1.88 -10.38 -0.23
C SER A 34 -2.67 -11.25 -1.22
N GLU A 35 -2.03 -12.24 -1.83
CA GLU A 35 -2.68 -13.24 -2.71
C GLU A 35 -3.83 -14.00 -2.01
N ARG A 36 -3.82 -14.06 -0.66
CA ARG A 36 -4.88 -14.64 0.16
C ARG A 36 -5.95 -13.62 0.57
N TYR A 37 -5.96 -12.45 -0.05
CA TYR A 37 -6.86 -11.32 0.25
C TYR A 37 -6.80 -10.81 1.69
N LYS A 38 -5.67 -11.04 2.39
CA LYS A 38 -5.40 -10.39 3.69
C LYS A 38 -4.75 -9.05 3.49
N ILE A 39 -5.13 -8.05 4.29
CA ILE A 39 -4.53 -6.71 4.28
C ILE A 39 -3.05 -6.81 4.64
N MET A 40 -2.19 -6.26 3.79
CA MET A 40 -0.75 -6.23 3.99
C MET A 40 -0.39 -5.25 5.10
N PRO A 41 0.53 -5.62 6.02
CA PRO A 41 1.04 -4.69 7.01
C PRO A 41 1.90 -3.61 6.34
N ARG A 42 1.93 -2.41 6.92
CA ARG A 42 2.78 -1.30 6.46
C ARG A 42 4.30 -1.54 6.68
N ARG A 43 4.64 -2.44 7.60
CA ARG A 43 5.98 -2.58 8.20
C ARG A 43 7.05 -3.00 7.20
#